data_AF-A0A3R7R2I9-F1
#
_entry.id   AF-A0A3R7R2I9-F1
#
_cell.length_a   1.000
_cell.length_b   1.000
_cell.length_c   1.000
_cell.angle_alpha   90.00
_cell.angle_beta   90.00
_cell.angle_gamma   90.00
#
_symmetry.space_group_name_H-M   'P 1'
#
loop_
_entity.id
_entity.type
_entity.pdbx_description
1 polymer ?
#
loop_
_entity_poly.entity_id
_entity_poly.type
_entity_poly.pdbx_seq_one_letter_code
_entity_poly.pdbx_strand_id
1 'polypeptide(L)'
;MARATAAETAERIGQLQTLILDGRSSASCLAYARQTWGLSRAQGYKLIKRAWAQIKDDIEEAGIDRHEMLAWSIQNLMAAAGQAKQQKNPGALVSAIRQLDWMCGLGVNSHAGHRVHRH
;
A
#
# COMPACT_ATOMS: atom_id res chain seq x y z
N MET A 1 29.18 2.04 16.16
CA MET A 1 28.36 0.81 16.16
C MET A 1 28.96 -0.19 15.19
N ALA A 2 29.13 -1.45 15.60
CA ALA A 2 29.61 -2.50 14.71
C ALA A 2 28.66 -2.66 13.51
N ARG A 3 29.21 -2.90 12.33
CA ARG A 3 28.42 -3.10 11.10
C ARG A 3 27.65 -4.41 11.26
N ALA A 4 26.33 -4.36 11.12
CA ALA A 4 25.50 -5.56 11.13
C ALA A 4 25.98 -6.53 10.05
N THR A 5 26.02 -7.80 10.39
CA THR A 5 26.30 -8.90 9.49
C THR A 5 25.21 -9.02 8.42
N ALA A 6 25.50 -9.77 7.34
CA ALA A 6 24.51 -10.00 6.29
C ALA A 6 23.27 -10.73 6.82
N ALA A 7 23.46 -11.69 7.73
CA ALA A 7 22.37 -12.44 8.37
C ALA A 7 21.49 -11.53 9.24
N GLU A 8 22.09 -10.71 10.11
CA GLU A 8 21.33 -9.73 10.92
C GLU A 8 20.60 -8.72 10.04
N THR A 9 21.19 -8.33 8.91
CA THR A 9 20.53 -7.42 7.97
C THR A 9 19.30 -8.07 7.34
N ALA A 10 19.39 -9.35 6.95
CA ALA A 10 18.27 -10.09 6.39
C ALA A 10 17.16 -10.27 7.43
N GLU A 11 17.50 -10.62 8.67
CA GLU A 11 16.54 -10.76 9.76
C GLU A 11 15.79 -9.45 10.04
N ARG A 12 16.51 -8.32 10.09
CA ARG A 12 15.91 -6.99 10.26
C ARG A 12 14.94 -6.65 9.13
N ILE A 13 15.27 -7.03 7.90
CA ILE A 13 14.38 -6.82 6.75
C ILE A 13 13.13 -7.68 6.90
N GLY A 14 13.25 -8.96 7.28
CA GLY A 14 12.12 -9.85 7.52
C GLY A 14 11.17 -9.36 8.62
N GLN A 15 11.71 -8.84 9.72
CA GLN A 15 10.90 -8.22 10.78
C GLN A 15 10.17 -6.96 10.28
N LEU A 16 10.81 -6.14 9.44
CA LEU A 16 10.17 -4.99 8.82
C LEU A 16 9.09 -5.40 7.81
N GLN A 17 9.28 -6.49 7.06
CA GLN A 17 8.26 -7.02 6.16
C GLN A 17 7.00 -7.40 6.95
N THR A 18 7.17 -8.12 8.06
CA THR A 18 6.05 -8.50 8.94
C THR A 18 5.26 -7.28 9.39
N LEU A 19 5.96 -6.25 9.89
CA LEU A 19 5.30 -5.01 10.33
C LEU A 19 4.58 -4.28 9.18
N ILE A 20 5.15 -4.29 7.97
CA ILE A 20 4.52 -3.69 6.79
C ILE A 20 3.24 -4.46 6.42
N LEU A 21 3.29 -5.79 6.42
CA LEU A 21 2.15 -6.66 6.11
C LEU A 21 1.04 -6.56 7.17
N ASP A 22 1.40 -6.29 8.42
CA ASP A 22 0.47 -5.93 9.52
C ASP A 22 -0.16 -4.53 9.35
N GLY A 23 0.11 -3.84 8.24
CA GLY A 23 -0.45 -2.52 7.92
C GLY A 23 0.21 -1.37 8.68
N ARG A 24 1.39 -1.57 9.30
CA ARG A 24 2.09 -0.47 9.99
C ARG A 24 2.62 0.55 8.99
N SER A 25 2.49 1.83 9.35
CA SER A 25 3.04 2.92 8.54
C SER A 25 4.58 2.89 8.51
N SER A 26 5.18 3.40 7.43
CA SER A 26 6.65 3.53 7.32
C SER A 26 7.27 4.36 8.47
N ALA A 27 6.53 5.29 9.06
CA ALA A 27 6.97 6.06 10.22
C ALA A 27 7.04 5.19 11.48
N SER A 28 6.04 4.32 11.68
CA SER A 28 6.00 3.35 12.79
C SER A 28 7.11 2.30 12.64
N CYS A 29 7.33 1.77 11.43
CA CYS A 29 8.42 0.83 11.14
C CYS A 29 9.79 1.47 11.36
N LEU A 30 9.94 2.75 11.02
CA LEU A 30 11.17 3.49 11.30
C LEU A 30 11.38 3.69 12.80
N ALA A 31 10.34 4.06 13.54
CA ALA A 31 10.42 4.23 14.99
C ALA A 31 10.86 2.91 15.67
N TYR A 32 10.26 1.78 15.27
CA TYR A 32 10.68 0.44 15.68
C TYR A 32 12.15 0.17 15.37
N ALA A 33 12.58 0.36 14.11
CA ALA A 33 13.95 0.09 13.69
C ALA A 33 15.00 0.91 14.47
N ARG A 34 14.64 2.14 14.85
CA ARG A 34 15.49 3.03 15.65
C ARG A 34 15.54 2.59 17.12
N GLN A 35 14.39 2.23 17.69
CA GLN A 35 14.29 1.83 19.10
C GLN A 35 14.94 0.46 19.34
N THR A 36 14.69 -0.50 18.45
CA THR A 36 15.14 -1.89 18.61
C THR A 36 16.60 -2.08 18.21
N TRP A 37 17.07 -1.40 17.17
CA TRP A 37 18.41 -1.64 16.59
C TRP A 37 19.33 -0.42 16.61
N GLY A 38 18.89 0.70 17.17
CA GLY A 38 19.69 1.93 17.25
C GLY A 38 20.05 2.53 15.90
N LEU A 39 19.30 2.22 14.84
CA LEU A 39 19.64 2.66 13.48
C LEU A 39 19.47 4.17 13.30
N SER A 40 20.28 4.74 12.41
CA SER A 40 20.02 6.10 11.91
C SER A 40 18.77 6.13 11.02
N ARG A 41 18.18 7.32 10.85
CA ARG A 41 16.99 7.51 10.00
C ARG A 41 17.22 7.06 8.55
N ALA A 42 18.38 7.40 7.98
CA ALA A 42 18.74 7.01 6.61
C ALA A 42 18.90 5.49 6.46
N GLN A 43 19.55 4.83 7.43
CA GLN A 43 19.70 3.37 7.40
C GLN A 43 18.36 2.66 7.61
N GLY A 44 17.52 3.14 8.52
CA GLY A 44 16.17 2.60 8.74
C GLY A 44 15.34 2.64 7.46
N TYR A 45 15.28 3.79 6.78
CA TYR A 45 14.57 3.88 5.49
C TYR A 45 15.18 3.00 4.40
N LYS A 46 16.50 2.81 4.37
CA LYS A 46 17.15 1.91 3.43
C LYS A 46 16.69 0.45 3.62
N LEU A 47 16.55 0.01 4.86
CA LEU A 47 16.03 -1.33 5.17
C LEU A 47 14.54 -1.45 4.86
N ILE A 48 13.73 -0.44 5.22
CA ILE A 48 12.29 -0.41 4.89
C ILE A 48 12.08 -0.47 3.38
N LYS A 49 12.88 0.24 2.58
CA LYS A 49 12.79 0.20 1.11
C LYS A 49 13.10 -1.21 0.57
N ARG A 50 14.05 -1.92 1.17
CA ARG A 50 14.37 -3.31 0.80
C ARG A 50 13.25 -4.26 1.18
N ALA A 51 12.63 -4.10 2.36
CA ALA A 51 11.47 -4.89 2.76
C ALA A 51 10.31 -4.73 1.77
N TRP A 52 10.01 -3.49 1.35
CA TRP A 52 9.01 -3.22 0.30
C TRP A 52 9.34 -3.85 -1.05
N ALA A 53 10.61 -3.82 -1.45
CA ALA A 53 11.03 -4.45 -2.70
C ALA A 53 10.82 -5.97 -2.64
N GLN A 54 11.23 -6.63 -1.55
CA GLN A 54 11.02 -8.06 -1.38
C GLN A 54 9.55 -8.44 -1.33
N ILE A 55 8.70 -7.69 -0.62
CA ILE A 55 7.24 -7.94 -0.65
C ILE A 55 6.69 -7.86 -2.08
N LYS A 56 7.16 -6.89 -2.86
CA LYS A 56 6.76 -6.76 -4.25
C LYS A 56 7.23 -7.97 -5.07
N ASP A 57 8.47 -8.38 -4.90
CA ASP A 57 9.04 -9.55 -5.59
C ASP A 57 8.26 -10.83 -5.20
N ASP A 58 7.91 -11.01 -3.92
CA ASP A 58 7.10 -12.13 -3.42
C ASP A 58 5.69 -12.15 -4.03
N ILE A 59 5.07 -10.97 -4.21
CA ILE A 59 3.76 -10.84 -4.89
C ILE A 59 3.87 -11.22 -6.37
N GLU A 60 4.95 -10.81 -7.03
CA GLU A 60 5.23 -11.12 -8.43
C GLU A 60 5.54 -12.63 -8.62
N GLU A 61 6.29 -13.24 -7.69
CA GLU A 61 6.61 -14.67 -7.68
C GLU A 61 5.41 -15.55 -7.33
N ALA A 62 4.54 -15.11 -6.40
CA ALA A 62 3.30 -15.80 -6.06
C ALA A 62 2.31 -15.89 -7.24
N GLY A 63 2.61 -15.21 -8.36
CA GLY A 63 1.78 -15.24 -9.55
C GLY A 63 0.43 -14.58 -9.33
N ILE A 64 0.32 -13.67 -8.35
CA ILE A 64 -0.87 -12.84 -8.18
C ILE A 64 -0.90 -11.95 -9.42
N ASP A 65 -1.71 -12.34 -10.41
CA ASP A 65 -1.82 -11.57 -11.64
C ASP A 65 -2.43 -10.21 -11.27
N ARG A 66 -1.58 -9.18 -11.33
CA ARG A 66 -1.98 -7.80 -11.08
C ARG A 66 -3.14 -7.41 -11.98
N HIS A 67 -3.23 -7.98 -13.19
CA HIS A 67 -4.34 -7.76 -14.10
C HIS A 67 -5.63 -8.44 -13.60
N GLU A 68 -5.56 -9.67 -13.08
CA GLU A 68 -6.72 -10.33 -12.47
C GLU A 68 -7.21 -9.58 -11.23
N MET A 69 -6.30 -9.15 -10.36
CA MET A 69 -6.67 -8.39 -9.17
C MET A 69 -7.27 -7.02 -9.51
N LEU A 70 -6.75 -6.36 -10.55
CA LEU A 70 -7.34 -5.13 -11.09
C LEU A 70 -8.72 -5.39 -11.68
N ALA A 71 -8.89 -6.45 -12.47
CA ALA A 71 -10.17 -6.84 -13.06
C ALA A 71 -11.21 -7.13 -11.98
N TRP A 72 -10.84 -7.87 -10.94
CA TRP A 72 -11.69 -8.16 -9.79
C TRP A 72 -12.08 -6.89 -9.02
N SER A 73 -11.13 -5.97 -8.82
CA SER A 73 -11.38 -4.68 -8.16
C SER A 73 -12.35 -3.81 -8.96
N ILE A 74 -12.22 -3.77 -10.29
CA ILE A 74 -13.14 -3.05 -11.19
C ILE A 74 -14.53 -3.67 -11.11
N GLN A 75 -14.64 -5.00 -11.16
CA GLN A 75 -15.90 -5.71 -11.03
C GLN A 75 -16.61 -5.37 -9.70
N ASN A 76 -15.88 -5.37 -8.59
CA ASN A 76 -16.44 -5.02 -7.29
C ASN A 76 -16.89 -3.57 -7.21
N LEU A 77 -16.15 -2.63 -7.78
CA LEU A 77 -16.55 -1.22 -7.85
C LEU A 77 -17.83 -1.05 -8.68
N MET A 78 -17.97 -1.75 -9.80
CA MET A 78 -19.20 -1.75 -10.60
C MET A 78 -20.39 -2.34 -9.84
N ALA A 79 -20.19 -3.45 -9.13
CA ALA A 79 -21.21 -4.07 -8.31
C ALA A 79 -21.66 -3.15 -7.16
N ALA A 80 -20.72 -2.52 -6.46
CA ALA A 80 -20.98 -1.55 -5.40
C ALA A 80 -21.74 -0.32 -5.92
N ALA A 81 -21.37 0.20 -7.11
CA ALA A 81 -22.11 1.26 -7.77
C ALA A 81 -23.56 0.84 -8.09
N GLY A 82 -23.75 -0.37 -8.63
CA GLY A 82 -25.08 -0.94 -8.89
C GLY A 82 -25.95 -1.03 -7.63
N GLN A 83 -25.38 -1.52 -6.53
CA GLN A 83 -26.05 -1.59 -5.23
C GLN A 83 -26.37 -0.19 -4.67
N ALA A 84 -25.43 0.74 -4.71
CA ALA A 84 -25.63 2.12 -4.26
C ALA A 84 -26.76 2.83 -5.02
N LYS A 85 -26.87 2.56 -6.33
CA LYS A 85 -27.98 3.04 -7.16
C LYS A 85 -29.32 2.48 -6.68
N GLN A 86 -29.41 1.17 -6.40
CA GLN A 86 -30.63 0.54 -5.88
C GLN A 86 -31.03 1.09 -4.50
N GLN A 87 -30.03 1.35 -3.65
CA GLN A 87 -30.23 1.92 -2.31
C GLN A 87 -30.50 3.43 -2.31
N LYS A 88 -30.56 4.07 -3.50
CA LYS A 88 -30.70 5.53 -3.65
C LYS A 88 -29.64 6.31 -2.84
N ASN A 89 -28.42 5.76 -2.77
CA ASN A 89 -27.29 6.39 -2.10
C ASN A 89 -26.34 7.02 -3.14
N PRO A 90 -26.56 8.28 -3.53
CA PRO A 90 -25.74 8.93 -4.56
C PRO A 90 -24.29 9.14 -4.13
N GLY A 91 -24.02 9.28 -2.83
CA GLY A 91 -22.65 9.47 -2.33
C GLY A 91 -21.78 8.23 -2.56
N ALA A 92 -22.30 7.04 -2.20
CA ALA A 92 -21.60 5.78 -2.44
C ALA A 92 -21.44 5.49 -3.95
N LEU A 93 -22.46 5.81 -4.74
CA LEU A 93 -22.44 5.67 -6.20
C LEU A 93 -21.34 6.52 -6.85
N VAL A 94 -21.31 7.82 -6.53
CA VAL A 94 -20.30 8.76 -7.07
C VAL A 94 -18.90 8.37 -6.61
N SER A 95 -18.74 7.94 -5.35
CA SER A 95 -17.44 7.51 -4.84
C SER A 95 -16.91 6.26 -5.57
N ALA A 96 -17.78 5.27 -5.83
CA ALA A 96 -17.40 4.06 -6.54
C ALA A 96 -17.02 4.35 -8.01
N ILE A 97 -17.80 5.19 -8.69
CA ILE A 97 -17.52 5.60 -10.08
C ILE A 97 -16.23 6.42 -10.17
N ARG A 98 -15.98 7.34 -9.22
CA ARG A 98 -14.75 8.13 -9.17
C ARG A 98 -13.51 7.25 -9.00
N GLN A 99 -13.59 6.23 -8.16
CA GLN A 99 -12.49 5.28 -7.97
C GLN A 99 -12.25 4.46 -9.24
N LEU A 100 -13.32 4.06 -9.93
CA LEU A 100 -13.23 3.32 -11.20
C LEU A 100 -12.62 4.19 -12.33
N ASP A 101 -13.04 5.46 -12.44
CA ASP A 101 -12.45 6.43 -13.39
C ASP A 101 -10.96 6.64 -13.15
N TRP A 102 -10.53 6.68 -11.89
CA TRP A 102 -9.11 6.76 -11.52
C TRP A 102 -8.33 5.50 -11.91
N MET A 103 -8.87 4.31 -11.61
CA MET A 103 -8.22 3.03 -11.91
C MET A 103 -8.12 2.77 -13.42
N CYS A 104 -9.12 3.19 -14.20
CA CYS A 104 -9.14 3.01 -15.65
C CYS A 104 -8.46 4.15 -16.42
N GLY A 105 -7.97 5.20 -15.75
CA GLY A 105 -7.31 6.33 -16.38
C GLY A 105 -8.20 7.14 -17.33
N LEU A 106 -9.52 7.09 -17.13
CA LEU A 106 -10.51 7.71 -18.04
C LEU A 106 -10.53 9.24 -17.95
N GLY A 107 -9.89 9.80 -16.92
CA GLY A 107 -9.53 11.23 -16.87
C GLY A 107 -10.70 12.18 -16.64
N VAL A 108 -11.89 11.68 -16.31
CA VAL A 108 -13.08 12.53 -16.12
C VAL A 108 -13.06 13.23 -14.74
N ASN A 109 -12.46 12.61 -13.73
CA ASN A 109 -12.34 13.15 -12.36
C ASN A 109 -10.88 13.45 -11.93
N SER A 110 -9.91 13.35 -12.84
CA SER A 110 -8.47 13.54 -12.58
C SER A 110 -8.12 14.95 -12.07
N HIS A 111 -8.93 15.96 -12.39
CA HIS A 111 -8.76 17.34 -11.93
C HIS A 111 -9.41 17.66 -10.57
N ALA A 112 -10.29 16.81 -10.05
CA ALA A 112 -10.86 16.96 -8.71
C ALA A 112 -9.92 16.36 -7.66
N GLY A 113 -8.71 16.94 -7.61
CA GLY A 113 -7.63 16.56 -6.72
C GLY A 113 -8.12 16.35 -5.30
N HIS A 114 -7.61 15.29 -4.67
CA HIS A 114 -7.74 15.06 -3.24
C HIS A 114 -7.21 16.29 -2.49
N ARG A 115 -8.09 17.22 -2.10
CA ARG A 115 -7.83 18.08 -0.94
C ARG A 115 -7.93 17.16 0.27
N VAL A 116 -6.82 16.46 0.54
CA VAL A 116 -6.60 15.82 1.84
C VAL A 116 -6.61 16.97 2.85
N HIS A 117 -7.74 17.13 3.55
CA HIS A 117 -7.79 18.00 4.72
C HIS A 117 -6.83 17.44 5.75
N ARG A 118 -5.68 18.09 5.85
CA ARG A 118 -4.69 17.87 6.91
C ARG A 118 -5.19 18.65 8.12
N HIS A 119 -5.85 17.95 9.04
CA HIS A 119 -6.01 18.40 10.42
C HIS A 119 -4.89 17.80 11.26
#